data_AF-A0A1I5DAQ4-F1
#
_entry.id   AF-A0A1I5DAQ4-F1
#
_cell.length_a   1.000
_cell.length_b   1.000
_cell.length_c   1.000
_cell.angle_alpha   90.00
_cell.angle_beta   90.00
_cell.angle_gamma   90.00
#
_symmetry.space_group_name_H-M   'P 1'
#
loop_
_entity.id
_entity.type
_entity.pdbx_description
1 polymer ?
#
loop_
_entity_poly.entity_id
_entity_poly.type
_entity_poly.pdbx_seq_one_letter_code
_entity_poly.pdbx_strand_id
1 'polypeptide(L)'
;MRNKKMIIMHLIIFIMVISGTGCGKETAQTKTDNITISQSFDIKEEKPIDKGENRMDKEDIFVISHPLLKDVPFYTTTIDNIKEKCSEKLDITYSEERMDGYLTFYKGDGIIYITTEDGSLYSVILINNKYEFDCGLKVGMDKSEINNLDIPFNRYNKVDIGTDKKINSYLLSFEIGPLSMLDFDYLYYYSAVLYDENEDHMDNFTGRCMGLMAFMKDGKLIAVSTDWPNAN
;
A
#
# COMPACT_ATOMS: atom_id res chain seq x y z
N MET A 1 44.63 9.19 20.69
CA MET A 1 44.38 9.37 19.25
C MET A 1 43.24 8.45 18.82
N ARG A 2 42.02 8.96 18.65
CA ARG A 2 40.94 8.27 17.94
C ARG A 2 40.14 9.33 17.18
N ASN A 3 40.07 9.13 15.87
CA ASN A 3 39.56 10.05 14.87
C ASN A 3 38.06 10.31 15.04
N LYS A 4 37.68 11.58 15.20
CA LYS A 4 36.32 12.05 14.91
C LYS A 4 36.19 12.13 13.39
N LYS A 5 35.42 11.23 12.78
CA LYS A 5 34.92 11.43 11.42
C LYS A 5 33.68 12.30 11.49
N MET A 6 33.83 13.48 10.92
CA MET A 6 32.87 14.55 10.75
C MET A 6 31.92 14.15 9.60
N ILE A 7 30.63 13.99 9.88
CA ILE A 7 29.61 13.84 8.83
C ILE A 7 29.05 15.23 8.56
N ILE A 8 29.39 15.74 7.37
CA ILE A 8 28.92 17.00 6.81
C ILE A 8 27.50 16.75 6.27
N MET A 9 26.48 17.25 6.97
CA MET A 9 25.11 17.29 6.47
C MET A 9 24.96 18.58 5.64
N HIS A 10 24.77 18.45 4.34
CA HIS A 10 24.53 19.58 3.46
C HIS A 10 23.12 20.15 3.72
N LEU A 11 23.08 21.35 4.30
CA LEU A 11 21.88 22.16 4.49
C LEU A 11 21.61 22.92 3.18
N ILE A 12 20.58 22.51 2.42
CA ILE A 12 20.10 23.27 1.27
C ILE A 12 19.08 24.30 1.79
N ILE A 13 19.48 25.57 1.78
CA ILE A 13 18.63 26.72 2.11
C ILE A 13 17.86 27.11 0.84
N PHE A 14 16.53 26.97 0.86
CA PHE A 14 15.67 27.60 -0.15
C PHE A 14 15.43 29.07 0.21
N ILE A 15 15.99 29.97 -0.60
CA ILE A 15 15.71 31.40 -0.55
C ILE A 15 14.38 31.64 -1.28
N MET A 16 13.33 31.98 -0.52
CA MET A 16 12.06 32.46 -1.08
C MET A 16 12.20 33.96 -1.33
N VAL A 17 12.31 34.35 -2.61
CA VAL A 17 12.28 35.76 -3.02
C VAL A 17 10.82 36.21 -3.06
N ILE A 18 10.43 37.02 -2.08
CA ILE A 18 9.18 37.78 -2.09
C ILE A 18 9.50 39.12 -2.76
N SER A 19 9.08 39.30 -4.01
CA SER A 19 8.95 40.61 -4.64
C SER A 19 7.48 41.04 -4.58
N GLY A 20 7.22 42.10 -3.83
CA GLY A 20 5.88 42.64 -3.58
C GLY A 20 5.40 43.68 -4.59
N THR A 21 4.44 44.48 -4.11
CA THR A 21 3.63 45.53 -4.76
C THR A 21 2.35 45.00 -5.42
N GLY A 22 1.14 45.51 -5.16
CA GLY A 22 0.66 46.59 -4.30
C GLY A 22 -0.86 46.75 -4.48
N CYS A 23 -1.52 47.22 -3.42
CA CYS A 23 -2.67 48.14 -3.36
C CYS A 23 -3.84 48.03 -4.38
N GLY A 24 -5.08 47.87 -3.88
CA GLY A 24 -6.25 48.62 -4.40
C GLY A 24 -7.50 47.85 -4.82
N LYS A 25 -8.51 47.89 -3.94
CA LYS A 25 -9.99 48.00 -4.11
C LYS A 25 -10.70 47.56 -5.42
N GLU A 26 -11.70 46.68 -5.20
CA GLU A 26 -13.09 46.64 -5.71
C GLU A 26 -13.48 46.94 -7.18
N THR A 27 -14.27 45.98 -7.70
CA THR A 27 -15.30 46.03 -8.77
C THR A 27 -14.87 46.31 -10.21
N ALA A 28 -15.05 45.32 -11.08
CA ALA A 28 -16.11 45.32 -12.10
C ALA A 28 -15.98 44.11 -13.03
N GLN A 29 -17.13 43.51 -13.30
CA GLN A 29 -17.40 42.42 -14.21
C GLN A 29 -16.95 42.77 -15.64
N THR A 30 -16.09 41.95 -16.24
CA THR A 30 -15.91 41.94 -17.69
C THR A 30 -15.96 40.50 -18.19
N LYS A 31 -16.97 40.27 -19.03
CA LYS A 31 -17.24 39.05 -19.78
C LYS A 31 -16.18 38.94 -20.88
N THR A 32 -15.43 37.84 -20.91
CA THR A 32 -14.60 37.51 -22.08
C THR A 32 -14.66 36.01 -22.28
N ASP A 33 -15.17 35.64 -23.45
CA ASP A 33 -15.41 34.30 -23.91
C ASP A 33 -14.09 33.53 -24.02
N ASN A 34 -13.91 32.50 -23.18
CA ASN A 34 -12.84 31.53 -23.38
C ASN A 34 -13.47 30.18 -23.73
N ILE A 35 -13.28 29.86 -25.01
CA ILE A 35 -13.49 28.58 -25.67
C ILE A 35 -13.06 27.44 -24.74
N THR A 36 -14.04 26.69 -24.24
CA THR A 36 -13.78 25.43 -23.53
C THR A 36 -13.48 24.38 -24.59
N ILE A 37 -12.19 24.06 -24.78
CA ILE A 37 -11.79 22.82 -25.44
C ILE A 37 -12.14 21.71 -24.45
N SER A 38 -13.35 21.15 -24.62
CA SER A 38 -13.77 19.92 -23.96
C SER A 38 -12.88 18.79 -24.47
N GLN A 39 -11.82 18.47 -23.73
CA GLN A 39 -11.22 17.14 -23.81
C GLN A 39 -12.12 16.22 -23.00
N SER A 40 -13.09 15.63 -23.70
CA SER A 40 -13.89 14.51 -23.19
C SER A 40 -12.94 13.37 -22.85
N PHE A 41 -12.60 13.21 -21.58
CA PHE A 41 -12.15 11.93 -21.07
C PHE A 41 -13.36 11.01 -21.11
N ASP A 42 -13.26 9.93 -21.88
CA ASP A 42 -14.18 8.81 -21.82
C ASP A 42 -14.11 8.19 -20.43
N ILE A 43 -14.89 8.74 -19.49
CA ILE A 43 -15.24 8.06 -18.26
C ILE A 43 -16.23 6.98 -18.69
N LYS A 44 -15.72 5.77 -18.96
CA LYS A 44 -16.60 4.60 -19.00
C LYS A 44 -17.28 4.53 -17.65
N GLU A 45 -18.60 4.66 -17.68
CA GLU A 45 -19.50 4.50 -16.54
C GLU A 45 -19.03 3.32 -15.68
N GLU A 46 -18.68 3.62 -14.43
CA GLU A 46 -18.45 2.63 -13.40
C GLU A 46 -19.69 1.74 -13.35
N LYS A 47 -19.51 0.45 -13.65
CA LYS A 47 -20.60 -0.51 -13.44
C LYS A 47 -21.01 -0.39 -11.97
N PRO A 48 -22.32 -0.30 -11.67
CA PRO A 48 -22.77 -0.35 -10.29
C PRO A 48 -22.29 -1.68 -9.71
N ILE A 49 -21.44 -1.58 -8.69
CA ILE A 49 -21.00 -2.73 -7.89
C ILE A 49 -22.27 -3.34 -7.31
N ASP A 50 -22.54 -4.58 -7.70
CA ASP A 50 -23.58 -5.39 -7.06
C ASP A 50 -23.30 -5.39 -5.56
N LYS A 51 -24.32 -5.10 -4.74
CA LYS A 51 -24.20 -5.08 -3.27
C LYS A 51 -24.15 -6.50 -2.72
N GLY A 52 -23.40 -7.40 -3.37
CA GLY A 52 -22.83 -8.55 -2.70
C GLY A 52 -21.97 -8.04 -1.55
N GLU A 53 -22.02 -8.71 -0.41
CA GLU A 53 -21.18 -8.33 0.72
C GLU A 53 -19.71 -8.31 0.26
N ASN A 54 -19.03 -7.17 0.41
CA ASN A 54 -17.59 -7.06 0.11
C ASN A 54 -16.84 -8.00 1.06
N ARG A 55 -16.57 -9.21 0.57
CA ARG A 55 -15.90 -10.29 1.30
C ARG A 55 -14.64 -10.68 0.55
N MET A 56 -13.59 -10.92 1.31
CA MET A 56 -12.35 -11.53 0.86
C MET A 56 -12.22 -12.87 1.55
N ASP A 57 -11.96 -13.92 0.78
CA ASP A 57 -11.74 -15.25 1.34
C ASP A 57 -10.31 -15.30 1.89
N LYS A 58 -10.10 -16.07 2.95
CA LYS A 58 -8.76 -16.17 3.57
C LYS A 58 -7.71 -16.72 2.62
N GLU A 59 -8.14 -17.58 1.71
CA GLU A 59 -7.30 -18.21 0.70
C GLU A 59 -6.73 -17.15 -0.26
N ASP A 60 -7.46 -16.06 -0.54
CA ASP A 60 -7.04 -15.00 -1.47
C ASP A 60 -5.68 -14.38 -1.12
N ILE A 61 -5.31 -14.41 0.17
CA ILE A 61 -4.08 -13.82 0.70
C ILE A 61 -2.97 -14.85 0.97
N PHE A 62 -3.19 -16.13 0.65
CA PHE A 62 -2.13 -17.13 0.70
C PHE A 62 -1.10 -16.85 -0.38
N VAL A 63 0.17 -17.11 -0.06
CA VAL A 63 1.28 -16.89 -0.99
C VAL A 63 1.65 -18.24 -1.61
N ILE A 64 1.23 -18.44 -2.86
CA ILE A 64 1.45 -19.70 -3.59
C ILE A 64 2.95 -20.01 -3.64
N SER A 65 3.30 -21.29 -3.44
CA SER A 65 4.67 -21.82 -3.45
C SER A 65 5.57 -21.32 -2.31
N HIS A 66 5.08 -20.46 -1.42
CA HIS A 66 5.83 -20.07 -0.23
C HIS A 66 5.83 -21.22 0.81
N PRO A 67 6.97 -21.60 1.44
CA PRO A 67 7.05 -22.78 2.31
C PRO A 67 6.03 -22.83 3.46
N LEU A 68 5.75 -21.67 4.07
CA LEU A 68 4.78 -21.52 5.16
C LEU A 68 3.45 -20.89 4.71
N LEU A 69 3.51 -19.67 4.16
CA LEU A 69 2.35 -18.84 3.79
C LEU A 69 1.44 -19.38 2.68
N LYS A 70 1.76 -20.53 2.07
CA LYS A 70 0.84 -21.20 1.12
C LYS A 70 -0.38 -21.83 1.80
N ASP A 71 -0.26 -22.17 3.09
CA ASP A 71 -1.33 -22.81 3.87
C ASP A 71 -1.66 -22.04 5.16
N VAL A 72 -0.91 -20.96 5.45
CA VAL A 72 -0.97 -20.22 6.71
C VAL A 72 -1.18 -18.73 6.41
N PRO A 73 -2.28 -18.11 6.87
CA PRO A 73 -2.48 -16.67 6.73
C PRO A 73 -1.36 -15.92 7.44
N PHE A 74 -0.78 -14.90 6.80
CA PHE A 74 0.39 -14.21 7.35
C PHE A 74 0.12 -13.66 8.77
N TYR A 75 -1.07 -13.13 9.03
CA TYR A 75 -1.45 -12.52 10.32
C TYR A 75 -1.60 -13.52 11.48
N THR A 76 -1.46 -14.82 11.21
CA THR A 76 -1.48 -15.87 12.24
C THR A 76 -0.09 -16.41 12.58
N THR A 77 0.95 -15.85 11.97
CA THR A 77 2.33 -16.31 12.15
C THR A 77 3.28 -15.18 12.53
N THR A 78 4.48 -15.55 12.97
CA THR A 78 5.54 -14.63 13.36
C THR A 78 6.72 -14.73 12.41
N ILE A 79 7.62 -13.75 12.50
CA ILE A 79 8.88 -13.77 11.77
C ILE A 79 9.79 -14.93 12.19
N ASP A 80 9.69 -15.40 13.43
CA ASP A 80 10.51 -16.52 13.89
C ASP A 80 10.05 -17.84 13.27
N ASN A 81 8.73 -18.03 13.08
CA ASN A 81 8.21 -19.15 12.28
C ASN A 81 8.72 -19.07 10.83
N ILE A 82 8.79 -17.88 10.24
CA ILE A 82 9.37 -17.70 8.89
C ILE A 82 10.83 -18.15 8.89
N LYS A 83 11.65 -17.67 9.84
CA LYS A 83 13.08 -18.08 9.94
C LYS A 83 13.26 -19.58 10.18
N GLU A 84 12.37 -20.22 10.93
CA GLU A 84 12.45 -21.65 11.20
C GLU A 84 12.04 -22.49 9.99
N LYS A 85 10.94 -22.11 9.31
CA LYS A 85 10.33 -22.90 8.24
C LYS A 85 10.87 -22.57 6.84
N CYS A 86 11.36 -21.35 6.64
CA CYS A 86 11.89 -20.88 5.38
C CYS A 86 13.41 -20.78 5.54
N SER A 87 14.16 -21.62 4.81
CA SER A 87 15.63 -21.59 4.84
C SER A 87 16.25 -20.35 4.17
N GLU A 88 15.45 -19.31 3.91
CA GLU A 88 15.93 -18.09 3.29
C GLU A 88 16.60 -17.17 4.31
N LYS A 89 17.64 -16.46 3.87
CA LYS A 89 18.28 -15.43 4.66
C LYS A 89 17.41 -14.18 4.63
N LEU A 90 17.03 -13.70 5.81
CA LEU A 90 16.31 -12.45 5.97
C LEU A 90 17.26 -11.33 6.35
N ASP A 91 17.30 -10.28 5.54
CA ASP A 91 18.04 -9.06 5.86
C ASP A 91 17.07 -8.03 6.47
N ILE A 92 17.42 -7.47 7.63
CA ILE A 92 16.66 -6.36 8.20
C ILE A 92 16.96 -5.13 7.36
N THR A 93 15.96 -4.62 6.67
CA THR A 93 16.12 -3.42 5.84
C THR A 93 15.87 -2.15 6.61
N TYR A 94 15.00 -2.19 7.63
CA TYR A 94 14.63 -1.01 8.42
C TYR A 94 13.85 -1.38 9.69
N SER A 95 14.01 -0.59 10.76
CA SER A 95 13.04 -0.53 11.87
C SER A 95 13.00 0.86 12.49
N GLU A 96 11.80 1.30 12.90
CA GLU A 96 11.59 2.59 13.56
C GLU A 96 10.50 2.48 14.63
N GLU A 97 10.74 3.13 15.76
CA GLU A 97 9.82 3.26 16.88
C GLU A 97 9.09 4.59 16.78
N ARG A 98 7.75 4.57 16.67
CA ARG A 98 6.93 5.78 16.73
C ARG A 98 5.80 5.63 17.75
N MET A 99 5.16 6.75 18.08
CA MET A 99 4.07 6.82 19.07
C MET A 99 2.91 5.84 18.79
N ASP A 100 2.73 5.45 17.53
CA ASP A 100 1.64 4.58 17.08
C ASP A 100 2.08 3.13 16.80
N GLY A 101 3.32 2.76 17.17
CA GLY A 101 3.84 1.41 17.04
C GLY A 101 5.24 1.32 16.42
N TYR A 102 5.85 0.14 16.53
CA TYR A 102 7.14 -0.21 15.96
C TYR A 102 6.94 -1.23 14.83
N LEU A 103 7.35 -0.86 13.61
CA LEU A 103 7.36 -1.77 12.46
C LEU A 103 8.80 -2.16 12.09
N THR A 104 9.02 -3.45 11.86
CA THR A 104 10.29 -3.95 11.32
C THR A 104 10.07 -4.58 9.95
N PHE A 105 10.97 -4.28 9.02
CA PHE A 105 10.95 -4.79 7.65
C PHE A 105 12.07 -5.81 7.46
N TYR A 106 11.68 -7.06 7.17
CA TYR A 106 12.58 -8.16 6.86
C TYR A 106 12.48 -8.49 5.38
N LYS A 107 13.58 -8.32 4.64
CA LYS A 107 13.64 -8.63 3.21
C LYS A 107 14.14 -10.06 3.01
N GLY A 108 13.28 -10.90 2.45
CA GLY A 108 13.62 -12.20 1.90
C GLY A 108 13.85 -12.13 0.39
N ASP A 109 13.98 -13.28 -0.24
CA ASP A 109 14.09 -13.35 -1.70
C ASP A 109 12.70 -13.29 -2.33
N GLY A 110 12.34 -12.11 -2.84
CA GLY A 110 11.09 -11.85 -3.55
C GLY A 110 9.92 -11.37 -2.69
N ILE A 111 10.11 -11.31 -1.38
CA ILE A 111 9.09 -10.92 -0.41
C ILE A 111 9.70 -10.05 0.70
N ILE A 112 8.95 -9.07 1.17
CA ILE A 112 9.25 -8.28 2.37
C ILE A 112 8.19 -8.60 3.40
N TYR A 113 8.63 -8.98 4.60
CA TYR A 113 7.76 -9.20 5.75
C TYR A 113 7.78 -7.94 6.63
N ILE A 114 6.60 -7.47 6.98
CA ILE A 114 6.40 -6.35 7.91
C ILE A 114 5.88 -6.93 9.22
N THR A 115 6.54 -6.61 10.32
CA THR A 115 6.20 -7.14 11.65
C THR A 115 5.93 -6.02 12.64
N THR A 116 5.09 -6.31 13.63
CA THR A 116 4.99 -5.55 14.86
C THR A 116 6.18 -5.84 15.80
N GLU A 117 6.24 -5.13 16.93
CA GLU A 117 7.30 -5.24 17.93
C GLU A 117 7.48 -6.66 18.51
N ASP A 118 6.38 -7.39 18.69
CA ASP A 118 6.35 -8.77 19.17
C ASP A 118 6.78 -9.80 18.10
N GLY A 119 7.06 -9.35 16.88
CA GLY A 119 7.46 -10.19 15.75
C GLY A 119 6.29 -10.84 15.01
N SER A 120 5.04 -10.54 15.37
CA SER A 120 3.86 -10.96 14.61
C SER A 120 3.86 -10.31 13.22
N LEU A 121 3.50 -11.07 12.18
CA LEU A 121 3.44 -10.48 10.83
C LEU A 121 2.20 -9.59 10.71
N TYR A 122 2.43 -8.34 10.32
CA TYR A 122 1.40 -7.34 10.07
C TYR A 122 1.02 -7.24 8.60
N SER A 123 1.99 -7.45 7.70
CA SER A 123 1.78 -7.38 6.26
C SER A 123 2.91 -8.09 5.51
N VAL A 124 2.65 -8.44 4.25
CA VAL A 124 3.63 -8.96 3.31
C VAL A 124 3.60 -8.16 2.01
N ILE A 125 4.78 -7.92 1.44
CA ILE A 125 4.94 -7.28 0.13
C ILE A 125 5.70 -8.21 -0.81
N LEU A 126 5.06 -8.63 -1.90
CA LEU A 126 5.72 -9.30 -3.02
C LEU A 126 6.42 -8.25 -3.89
N ILE A 127 7.73 -8.40 -4.14
CA ILE A 127 8.57 -7.41 -4.83
C ILE A 127 9.22 -7.94 -6.12
N ASN A 128 9.03 -9.22 -6.44
CA ASN A 128 9.39 -9.80 -7.73
C ASN A 128 8.40 -10.93 -8.09
N ASN A 129 8.60 -11.57 -9.23
CA ASN A 129 7.69 -12.57 -9.78
C ASN A 129 7.89 -14.00 -9.21
N LYS A 130 8.67 -14.16 -8.13
CA LYS A 130 8.92 -15.47 -7.52
C LYS A 130 7.67 -16.03 -6.85
N TYR A 131 6.86 -15.16 -6.25
CA TYR A 131 5.65 -15.51 -5.52
C TYR A 131 4.43 -14.83 -6.13
N GLU A 132 3.26 -15.31 -5.75
CA GLU A 132 1.95 -14.90 -6.22
C GLU A 132 0.94 -15.14 -5.10
N PHE A 133 -0.08 -14.29 -4.99
CA PHE A 133 -1.21 -14.54 -4.09
C PHE A 133 -2.21 -15.49 -4.73
N ASP A 134 -2.95 -16.27 -3.94
CA ASP A 134 -3.90 -17.26 -4.48
C ASP A 134 -5.03 -16.62 -5.31
N CYS A 135 -5.36 -15.35 -5.02
CA CYS A 135 -6.25 -14.54 -5.84
C CYS A 135 -5.67 -14.13 -7.23
N GLY A 136 -4.48 -14.62 -7.59
CA GLY A 136 -3.82 -14.44 -8.89
C GLY A 136 -2.93 -13.19 -9.01
N LEU A 137 -2.79 -12.39 -7.94
CA LEU A 137 -1.95 -11.20 -7.98
C LEU A 137 -0.46 -11.53 -7.95
N LYS A 138 0.27 -11.02 -8.95
CA LYS A 138 1.71 -11.24 -9.12
C LYS A 138 2.44 -10.03 -9.69
N VAL A 139 3.66 -9.78 -9.24
CA VAL A 139 4.54 -8.78 -9.85
C VAL A 139 4.80 -9.12 -11.33
N GLY A 140 4.71 -8.10 -12.19
CA GLY A 140 4.89 -8.20 -13.64
C GLY A 140 3.59 -8.14 -14.45
N MET A 141 2.43 -8.27 -13.80
CA MET A 141 1.12 -8.13 -14.46
C MET A 141 0.94 -6.73 -15.05
N ASP A 142 0.27 -6.64 -16.20
CA ASP A 142 -0.24 -5.37 -16.72
C ASP A 142 -1.67 -5.07 -16.25
N LYS A 143 -2.15 -3.89 -16.63
CA LYS A 143 -3.50 -3.44 -16.28
C LYS A 143 -4.60 -4.39 -16.77
N SER A 144 -4.46 -4.99 -17.94
CA SER A 144 -5.49 -5.87 -18.50
C SER A 144 -5.58 -7.18 -17.72
N GLU A 145 -4.43 -7.70 -17.29
CA GLU A 145 -4.34 -8.88 -16.42
C GLU A 145 -4.99 -8.62 -15.06
N ILE A 146 -4.71 -7.48 -14.42
CA ILE A 146 -5.34 -7.10 -13.13
C ILE A 146 -6.85 -6.94 -13.27
N ASN A 147 -7.33 -6.31 -14.35
CA ASN A 147 -8.75 -6.12 -14.60
C ASN A 147 -9.52 -7.43 -14.90
N ASN A 148 -8.81 -8.51 -15.21
CA ASN A 148 -9.40 -9.83 -15.44
C ASN A 148 -9.48 -10.67 -14.16
N LEU A 149 -8.89 -10.22 -13.05
CA LEU A 149 -9.06 -10.85 -11.75
C LEU A 149 -10.49 -10.66 -11.26
N ASP A 150 -10.99 -11.63 -10.51
CA ASP A 150 -12.29 -11.54 -9.84
C ASP A 150 -12.21 -10.73 -8.53
N ILE A 151 -11.52 -9.57 -8.60
CA ILE A 151 -11.29 -8.67 -7.47
C ILE A 151 -11.72 -7.27 -7.88
N PRO A 152 -12.69 -6.64 -7.19
CA PRO A 152 -13.23 -5.34 -7.58
C PRO A 152 -12.32 -4.19 -7.14
N PHE A 153 -11.14 -4.09 -7.77
CA PHE A 153 -10.16 -3.06 -7.48
C PHE A 153 -10.64 -1.64 -7.85
N ASN A 154 -10.36 -0.70 -6.96
CA ASN A 154 -10.47 0.73 -7.22
C ASN A 154 -9.09 1.32 -7.51
N ARG A 155 -9.00 2.23 -8.49
CA ARG A 155 -7.74 2.89 -8.87
C ARG A 155 -7.59 4.23 -8.18
N TYR A 156 -6.42 4.48 -7.60
CA TYR A 156 -6.07 5.72 -6.92
C TYR A 156 -4.73 6.25 -7.38
N ASN A 157 -4.62 7.56 -7.60
CA ASN A 157 -3.33 8.17 -7.90
C ASN A 157 -2.51 8.28 -6.61
N LYS A 158 -1.17 8.30 -6.71
CA LYS A 158 -0.28 8.43 -5.55
C LYS A 158 -0.60 9.64 -4.65
N VAL A 159 -1.08 10.74 -5.23
CA VAL A 159 -1.45 11.97 -4.52
C VAL A 159 -2.74 11.88 -3.69
N ASP A 160 -3.53 10.82 -3.90
CA ASP A 160 -4.83 10.54 -3.26
C ASP A 160 -4.71 9.52 -2.11
N ILE A 161 -3.49 9.25 -1.61
CA ILE A 161 -3.20 8.23 -0.60
C ILE A 161 -2.56 8.86 0.65
N GLY A 162 -2.99 8.44 1.84
CA GLY A 162 -2.46 8.87 3.14
C GLY A 162 -3.48 9.61 4.02
N THR A 163 -3.02 10.27 5.09
CA THR A 163 -3.86 11.03 6.02
C THR A 163 -4.65 12.12 5.29
N ASP A 164 -5.96 12.23 5.58
CA ASP A 164 -6.94 13.11 4.90
C ASP A 164 -7.20 12.82 3.42
N LYS A 165 -6.84 11.61 2.94
CA LYS A 165 -7.03 11.20 1.55
C LYS A 165 -8.08 10.08 1.41
N LYS A 166 -8.28 9.62 0.16
CA LYS A 166 -9.29 8.61 -0.19
C LYS A 166 -8.96 7.22 0.33
N ILE A 167 -7.68 6.89 0.45
CA ILE A 167 -7.21 5.67 1.10
C ILE A 167 -6.48 6.07 2.37
N ASN A 168 -7.05 5.67 3.51
CA ASN A 168 -6.41 5.74 4.81
C ASN A 168 -6.02 4.32 5.23
N SER A 169 -4.73 4.03 5.12
CA SER A 169 -4.11 2.78 5.53
C SER A 169 -2.95 3.12 6.45
N TYR A 170 -2.75 2.34 7.50
CA TYR A 170 -1.62 2.52 8.40
C TYR A 170 -0.31 2.41 7.61
N LEU A 171 -0.12 1.35 6.80
CA LEU A 171 1.07 1.18 5.95
C LEU A 171 1.31 2.35 4.99
N LEU A 172 0.24 2.89 4.42
CA LEU A 172 0.34 3.98 3.46
C LEU A 172 0.43 5.37 4.12
N SER A 173 0.30 5.48 5.44
CA SER A 173 0.37 6.77 6.13
C SER A 173 1.78 7.13 6.60
N PHE A 174 2.74 6.19 6.50
CA PHE A 174 4.11 6.42 6.95
C PHE A 174 5.05 6.94 5.86
N GLU A 175 5.94 7.84 6.26
CA GLU A 175 7.12 8.27 5.50
C GLU A 175 8.08 7.12 5.14
N ILE A 176 7.91 5.94 5.75
CA ILE A 176 8.77 4.76 5.59
C ILE A 176 8.01 3.54 5.03
N GLY A 177 6.72 3.67 4.76
CA GLY A 177 5.89 2.59 4.24
C GLY A 177 6.06 2.39 2.73
N PRO A 178 5.23 1.54 2.10
CA PRO A 178 5.26 1.31 0.65
C PRO A 178 5.23 2.60 -0.18
N LEU A 179 4.60 3.67 0.33
CA LEU A 179 4.57 4.98 -0.33
C LEU A 179 5.94 5.60 -0.61
N SER A 180 6.90 5.41 0.30
CA SER A 180 8.26 5.96 0.19
C SER A 180 9.27 4.93 -0.29
N MET A 181 9.03 3.64 -0.06
CA MET A 181 9.90 2.56 -0.50
C MET A 181 9.78 2.25 -1.99
N LEU A 182 8.62 2.54 -2.60
CA LEU A 182 8.31 2.18 -3.98
C LEU A 182 8.15 3.44 -4.86
N ASP A 183 8.80 3.42 -6.02
CA ASP A 183 8.52 4.35 -7.11
C ASP A 183 7.38 3.79 -7.97
N PHE A 184 6.19 4.37 -7.83
CA PHE A 184 4.98 3.96 -8.54
C PHE A 184 4.15 5.19 -8.92
N ASP A 185 3.32 5.05 -9.96
CA ASP A 185 2.50 6.14 -10.51
C ASP A 185 1.08 6.14 -9.90
N TYR A 186 0.49 4.95 -9.76
CA TYR A 186 -0.86 4.75 -9.20
C TYR A 186 -1.00 3.38 -8.53
N LEU A 187 -2.04 3.22 -7.72
CA LEU A 187 -2.34 2.04 -6.92
C LEU A 187 -3.72 1.50 -7.31
N TYR A 188 -3.84 0.19 -7.45
CA TYR A 188 -5.13 -0.50 -7.33
C TYR A 188 -5.29 -0.97 -5.88
N TYR A 189 -6.42 -0.64 -5.27
CA TYR A 189 -6.73 -0.99 -3.89
C TYR A 189 -8.11 -1.62 -3.78
N TYR A 190 -8.16 -2.75 -3.08
CA TYR A 190 -9.38 -3.44 -2.73
C TYR A 190 -9.31 -3.73 -1.23
N SER A 191 -10.40 -3.46 -0.52
CA SER A 191 -10.52 -3.81 0.89
C SER A 191 -11.89 -4.39 1.17
N ALA A 192 -11.91 -5.48 1.92
CA ALA A 192 -13.13 -6.19 2.26
C ALA A 192 -13.01 -6.84 3.63
N VAL A 193 -14.13 -7.27 4.18
CA VAL A 193 -14.13 -8.06 5.42
C VAL A 193 -13.52 -9.42 5.09
N LEU A 194 -12.51 -9.81 5.85
CA LEU A 194 -11.91 -11.14 5.75
C LEU A 194 -12.84 -12.17 6.38
N TYR A 195 -13.17 -13.21 5.63
CA TYR A 195 -14.01 -14.31 6.09
C TYR A 195 -13.14 -15.54 6.39
N ASP A 196 -13.28 -16.11 7.60
CA ASP A 196 -12.67 -17.40 7.98
C ASP A 196 -13.76 -18.30 8.57
N GLU A 197 -14.11 -19.36 7.86
CA GLU A 197 -15.18 -20.31 8.24
C GLU A 197 -14.91 -21.04 9.57
N ASN A 198 -13.66 -21.04 10.05
CA ASN A 198 -13.25 -21.76 11.25
C ASN A 198 -13.21 -20.91 12.53
N GLU A 199 -13.44 -19.58 12.45
CA GLU A 199 -13.54 -18.71 13.63
C GLU A 199 -15.01 -18.57 14.05
N ASP A 200 -15.48 -19.50 14.89
CA ASP A 200 -16.88 -19.59 15.38
C ASP A 200 -17.27 -18.51 16.41
N HIS A 201 -16.51 -17.40 16.47
CA HIS A 201 -16.70 -16.33 17.44
C HIS A 201 -16.79 -14.97 16.74
N MET A 202 -18.01 -14.64 16.33
CA MET A 202 -18.51 -13.26 16.22
C MET A 202 -18.56 -12.61 17.62
N ASP A 203 -17.43 -12.57 18.33
CA ASP A 203 -17.29 -11.75 19.52
C ASP A 203 -17.05 -10.31 19.07
N ASN A 204 -18.18 -9.62 18.92
CA ASN A 204 -18.39 -8.18 19.04
C ASN A 204 -17.19 -7.28 18.68
N PHE A 205 -17.32 -6.62 17.52
CA PHE A 205 -16.58 -5.42 17.13
C PHE A 205 -15.16 -5.66 16.58
N THR A 206 -15.06 -6.27 15.39
CA THR A 206 -14.22 -5.83 14.25
C THR A 206 -14.19 -6.95 13.22
N GLY A 207 -15.00 -6.85 12.17
CA GLY A 207 -14.70 -7.60 10.95
C GLY A 207 -13.28 -7.20 10.54
N ARG A 208 -12.35 -8.16 10.48
CA ARG A 208 -10.96 -7.92 10.12
C ARG A 208 -10.94 -7.45 8.67
N CYS A 209 -11.01 -6.15 8.44
CA CYS A 209 -10.90 -5.62 7.09
C CYS A 209 -9.47 -5.90 6.61
N MET A 210 -9.35 -6.55 5.46
CA MET A 210 -8.09 -6.85 4.80
C MET A 210 -8.02 -6.06 3.50
N GLY A 211 -6.87 -5.48 3.23
CA GLY A 211 -6.57 -4.74 2.02
C GLY A 211 -5.61 -5.52 1.12
N LEU A 212 -5.88 -5.49 -0.19
CA LEU A 212 -4.93 -5.86 -1.24
C LEU A 212 -4.54 -4.60 -2.02
N MET A 213 -3.24 -4.42 -2.20
CA MET A 213 -2.65 -3.25 -2.84
C MET A 213 -1.76 -3.68 -4.00
N ALA A 214 -2.05 -3.20 -5.20
CA ALA A 214 -1.26 -3.46 -6.40
C ALA A 214 -0.63 -2.16 -6.94
N PHE A 215 0.69 -2.01 -6.75
CA PHE A 215 1.45 -0.80 -7.06
C PHE A 215 1.93 -0.80 -8.51
N MET A 216 1.50 0.18 -9.30
CA MET A 216 1.75 0.23 -10.74
C MET A 216 2.78 1.28 -11.11
N LYS A 217 3.77 0.90 -11.93
CA LYS A 217 4.77 1.79 -12.55
C LYS A 217 4.91 1.47 -14.02
N ASP A 218 4.88 2.48 -14.88
CA ASP A 218 5.08 2.32 -16.34
C ASP A 218 4.16 1.25 -16.97
N GLY A 219 2.95 1.13 -16.44
CA GLY A 219 1.95 0.15 -16.91
C GLY A 219 2.13 -1.28 -16.40
N LYS A 220 3.10 -1.54 -15.51
CA LYS A 220 3.36 -2.85 -14.91
C LYS A 220 3.24 -2.83 -13.39
N LEU A 221 2.78 -3.95 -12.84
CA LEU A 221 2.70 -4.20 -11.41
C LEU A 221 4.10 -4.47 -10.87
N ILE A 222 4.60 -3.59 -10.01
CA ILE A 222 5.96 -3.68 -9.47
C ILE A 222 6.02 -4.25 -8.05
N ALA A 223 4.91 -4.18 -7.32
CA ALA A 223 4.78 -4.76 -5.99
C ALA A 223 3.31 -5.05 -5.68
N VAL A 224 3.08 -6.06 -4.85
CA VAL A 224 1.75 -6.37 -4.30
C VAL A 224 1.87 -6.44 -2.78
N SER A 225 0.99 -5.79 -2.05
CA SER A 225 1.00 -5.78 -0.58
C SER A 225 -0.35 -6.19 -0.03
N THR A 226 -0.33 -6.89 1.10
CA THR A 226 -1.48 -6.94 2.00
C THR A 226 -1.46 -5.73 2.92
N ASP A 227 -2.61 -5.39 3.47
CA ASP A 227 -2.75 -4.35 4.49
C ASP A 227 -3.83 -4.74 5.48
N TRP A 228 -3.66 -4.30 6.72
CA TRP A 228 -4.71 -4.36 7.71
C TRP A 228 -5.22 -2.93 7.93
N PRO A 229 -6.16 -2.45 7.11
CA PRO A 229 -6.74 -1.14 7.33
C PRO A 229 -7.31 -1.10 8.74
N ASN A 230 -6.72 -0.27 9.61
CA ASN A 230 -7.25 -0.02 10.93
C ASN A 230 -8.72 0.40 10.75
N ALA A 231 -9.62 -0.30 11.42
CA ALA A 231 -10.98 0.19 11.59
C ALA A 231 -10.87 1.55 12.30
N ASN A 232 -11.18 2.63 11.59
CA ASN A 232 -11.40 3.93 12.23
C ASN A 232 -12.64 3.88 13.10
#